data_AF-A0A4Z0J7H0-F1
#
_entry.id   AF-A0A4Z0J7H0-F1
#
_cell.length_a   1.000
_cell.length_b   1.000
_cell.length_c   1.000
_cell.angle_alpha   90.00
_cell.angle_beta   90.00
_cell.angle_gamma   90.00
#
_symmetry.space_group_name_H-M   'P 1'
#
loop_
_entity.id
_entity.type
_entity.pdbx_description
1 polymer ?
#
loop_
_entity_poly.entity_id
_entity_poly.type
_entity_poly.pdbx_seq_one_letter_code
_entity_poly.pdbx_strand_id
1 'polypeptide(L)'
;MAFWVSPAGTLAILAIGWVVIRGIKWLFRRHWPAQINTWDVMAPLFLIAAMILIPAGAGQIFPWLVIGWMLIGIGVTLLQAIHNKELLYTTFFRTFWRLTDLYWVAGFAVCFLLVIS
;
A
#
# COMPACT_ATOMS: atom_id res chain seq x y z
N MET A 1 24.35 -7.91 2.56
CA MET A 1 23.45 -6.76 2.31
C MET A 1 22.68 -6.88 0.99
N ALA A 2 23.21 -7.53 -0.05
CA ALA A 2 22.55 -7.68 -1.35
C ALA A 2 21.19 -8.42 -1.32
N PHE A 3 20.99 -9.39 -0.42
CA PHE A 3 19.74 -10.17 -0.37
C PHE A 3 18.50 -9.32 -0.08
N TRP A 4 18.59 -8.33 0.82
CA TRP A 4 17.45 -7.49 1.20
C TRP A 4 16.97 -6.54 0.09
N VAL A 5 17.83 -6.29 -0.90
CA VAL A 5 17.52 -5.45 -2.07
C VAL A 5 17.10 -6.32 -3.28
N SER A 6 17.14 -7.65 -3.13
CA SER A 6 16.69 -8.57 -4.16
C SER A 6 15.15 -8.71 -4.17
N PRO A 7 14.54 -9.14 -5.28
CA PRO A 7 13.11 -9.47 -5.32
C PRO A 7 12.69 -10.48 -4.25
N ALA A 8 13.52 -11.49 -3.97
CA ALA A 8 13.26 -12.45 -2.90
C ALA A 8 13.28 -11.78 -1.51
N GLY A 9 14.16 -10.79 -1.31
CA GLY A 9 14.25 -10.00 -0.09
C GLY A 9 13.01 -9.15 0.16
N THR A 10 12.42 -8.55 -0.88
CA THR A 10 11.20 -7.75 -0.72
C THR A 10 9.98 -8.61 -0.37
N LEU A 11 9.88 -9.84 -0.91
CA LEU A 11 8.89 -10.82 -0.45
C LEU A 11 9.09 -11.23 1.01
N ALA A 12 10.35 -11.42 1.43
CA ALA A 12 10.65 -11.71 2.84
C ALA A 12 10.24 -10.55 3.76
N ILE A 13 10.48 -9.30 3.36
CA ILE A 13 10.03 -8.11 4.09
C ILE A 13 8.51 -8.08 4.23
N LEU A 14 7.76 -8.35 3.15
CA LEU A 14 6.30 -8.41 3.18
C LEU A 14 5.80 -9.54 4.09
N ALA A 15 6.40 -10.73 4.01
CA ALA A 15 6.05 -11.86 4.86
C ALA A 15 6.31 -11.57 6.34
N ILE A 16 7.48 -11.01 6.67
CA ILE A 16 7.83 -10.60 8.04
C ILE A 16 6.86 -9.52 8.52
N GLY A 17 6.60 -8.50 7.70
CA GLY A 17 5.65 -7.44 8.01
C GLY A 17 4.26 -7.99 8.32
N TRP A 18 3.77 -8.94 7.52
CA TRP A 18 2.48 -9.59 7.75
C TRP A 18 2.44 -10.38 9.06
N VAL A 19 3.48 -11.16 9.36
CA VAL A 19 3.59 -11.91 10.62
C VAL A 19 3.62 -10.96 11.82
N VAL A 20 4.39 -9.87 11.73
CA VAL A 20 4.49 -8.85 12.78
C VAL A 20 3.12 -8.19 13.02
N ILE A 21 2.44 -7.73 11.96
CA ILE A 21 1.12 -7.10 12.10
C ILE A 21 0.11 -8.08 12.69
N ARG A 22 0.13 -9.34 12.25
CA ARG A 22 -0.75 -10.39 12.80
C ARG A 22 -0.43 -10.67 14.27
N GLY A 23 0.84 -10.69 14.64
CA GLY A 23 1.31 -10.84 16.03
C GLY A 23 0.91 -9.68 16.91
N ILE A 24 1.05 -8.44 16.44
CA ILE A 24 0.61 -7.23 17.15
C ILE A 24 -0.91 -7.24 17.31
N LYS A 25 -1.66 -7.55 16.24
CA LYS A 25 -3.13 -7.70 16.32
C LYS A 25 -3.54 -8.77 17.31
N TRP A 26 -2.79 -9.87 17.38
CA TRP A 26 -3.00 -10.95 18.34
C TRP A 26 -2.73 -10.51 19.78
N LEU A 27 -1.70 -9.70 20.01
CA LEU A 27 -1.31 -9.18 21.31
C LEU A 27 -2.27 -8.08 21.81
N PHE A 28 -2.72 -7.20 20.92
CA PHE A 28 -3.57 -6.05 21.21
C PHE A 28 -5.06 -6.29 20.92
N ARG A 29 -5.51 -7.56 20.85
CA ARG A 29 -6.92 -7.94 20.56
C ARG A 29 -7.97 -7.14 21.34
N ARG A 30 -7.65 -6.69 22.56
CA ARG A 30 -8.57 -5.96 23.45
C ARG A 30 -8.76 -4.48 23.09
N HIS A 31 -7.78 -3.84 22.45
CA HIS A 31 -7.81 -2.41 22.09
C HIS A 31 -7.73 -2.19 20.58
N TRP A 32 -7.72 -3.26 19.77
CA TRP A 32 -7.60 -3.12 18.33
C TRP A 32 -8.88 -2.50 17.76
N PRO A 33 -8.80 -1.38 17.03
CA PRO A 33 -9.97 -0.77 16.41
C PRO A 33 -10.57 -1.74 15.39
N ALA A 34 -11.83 -2.12 15.60
CA ALA A 34 -12.55 -3.09 14.77
C ALA A 34 -12.65 -2.71 13.28
N GLN A 35 -12.34 -1.45 12.95
CA GLN A 35 -12.43 -0.90 11.61
C GLN A 35 -11.14 -1.02 10.79
N ILE A 36 -9.98 -1.31 11.41
CA ILE A 36 -8.70 -1.43 10.69
C ILE A 36 -8.47 -2.88 10.29
N ASN A 37 -8.55 -3.16 8.99
CA ASN A 37 -8.26 -4.49 8.47
C ASN A 37 -6.74 -4.72 8.45
N THR A 38 -6.31 -5.98 8.54
CA THR A 38 -4.88 -6.32 8.49
C THR A 38 -4.23 -5.91 7.17
N TRP A 39 -5.01 -5.95 6.08
CA TRP A 39 -4.63 -5.51 4.75
C TRP A 39 -4.39 -4.01 4.66
N ASP A 40 -5.21 -3.20 5.34
CA ASP A 40 -5.05 -1.74 5.35
C ASP A 40 -3.64 -1.30 5.84
N VAL A 41 -2.99 -2.10 6.68
CA VAL A 41 -1.65 -1.81 7.21
C VAL A 41 -0.53 -2.28 6.26
N MET A 42 -0.86 -3.07 5.23
CA MET A 42 0.10 -3.59 4.26
C MET A 42 0.42 -2.58 3.16
N ALA A 43 -0.52 -1.69 2.79
CA ALA A 43 -0.30 -0.62 1.81
C ALA A 43 1.04 0.13 1.96
N PRO A 44 1.42 0.68 3.14
CA PRO A 44 2.73 1.34 3.31
C PRO A 44 3.91 0.36 3.15
N LEU A 45 3.72 -0.90 3.52
CA LEU A 45 4.75 -1.94 3.36
C LEU A 45 4.97 -2.27 1.88
N PHE A 46 3.91 -2.35 1.08
CA PHE A 46 3.99 -2.50 -0.38
C PHE A 46 4.70 -1.32 -1.04
N LEU A 47 4.39 -0.09 -0.61
CA LEU A 47 5.07 1.11 -1.11
C LEU A 47 6.57 1.06 -0.82
N ILE A 48 6.97 0.76 0.42
CA ILE A 48 8.38 0.65 0.80
C ILE A 48 9.07 -0.48 0.01
N ALA A 49 8.41 -1.64 -0.14
CA ALA A 49 8.94 -2.76 -0.90
C ALA A 49 9.14 -2.40 -2.39
N ALA A 50 8.20 -1.65 -2.99
CA ALA A 50 8.34 -1.13 -4.35
C ALA A 50 9.47 -0.10 -4.47
N MET A 51 9.69 0.75 -3.46
CA MET A 51 10.82 1.69 -3.43
C MET A 51 12.18 0.98 -3.41
N ILE A 52 12.29 -0.13 -2.67
CA ILE A 52 13.53 -0.93 -2.61
C ILE A 52 13.87 -1.51 -3.99
N LEU A 53 12.86 -1.78 -4.82
CA LEU A 53 13.04 -2.30 -6.18
C LEU A 53 13.43 -1.24 -7.23
N ILE A 54 13.45 0.06 -6.87
CA ILE A 54 13.76 1.14 -7.81
C ILE A 54 15.11 0.93 -8.52
N PRO A 55 16.23 0.62 -7.82
CA PRO A 55 17.53 0.42 -8.46
C PRO A 55 17.57 -0.81 -9.37
N ALA A 56 16.64 -1.75 -9.19
CA ALA A 56 16.57 -3.00 -9.94
C ALA A 56 15.69 -2.90 -11.20
N GLY A 57 15.16 -1.72 -11.53
CA GLY A 57 14.38 -1.46 -12.75
C GLY A 57 12.99 -0.88 -12.51
N ALA A 58 12.44 -1.02 -11.29
CA ALA A 58 11.12 -0.49 -10.97
C ALA A 58 11.05 1.05 -11.08
N GLY A 59 12.19 1.74 -11.04
CA GLY A 59 12.27 3.20 -11.21
C GLY A 59 11.67 3.73 -12.52
N GLN A 60 11.54 2.90 -13.56
CA GLN A 60 10.91 3.32 -14.82
C GLN A 60 9.39 3.52 -14.68
N ILE A 61 8.74 2.73 -13.83
CA ILE A 61 7.28 2.74 -13.65
C ILE A 61 6.84 3.39 -12.35
N PHE A 62 7.72 3.46 -11.35
CA PHE A 62 7.40 3.95 -10.02
C PHE A 62 6.84 5.40 -10.03
N PRO A 63 7.38 6.36 -10.80
CA PRO A 63 6.81 7.70 -10.89
C PRO A 63 5.38 7.69 -11.44
N TRP A 64 5.10 6.84 -12.43
CA TRP A 64 3.76 6.68 -13.00
C TRP A 64 2.78 6.07 -11.98
N LEU A 65 3.25 5.15 -11.15
CA LEU A 65 2.46 4.61 -10.04
C LEU A 65 2.13 5.70 -9.01
N VAL A 66 3.09 6.56 -8.66
CA VAL A 66 2.85 7.68 -7.74
C VAL A 66 1.85 8.66 -8.33
N ILE A 67 1.96 9.00 -9.61
CA ILE A 67 1.00 9.88 -10.30
C ILE A 67 -0.40 9.25 -10.32
N GLY A 68 -0.50 7.95 -10.66
CA GLY A 68 -1.77 7.24 -10.63
C GLY A 68 -2.40 7.19 -9.24
N TRP A 69 -1.58 7.03 -8.19
CA TRP A 69 -2.03 7.09 -6.81
C TRP A 69 -2.55 8.49 -6.43
N MET A 70 -1.88 9.56 -6.87
CA MET A 70 -2.37 10.94 -6.68
C MET A 70 -3.72 11.15 -7.38
N LEU A 71 -3.90 10.62 -8.59
CA LEU A 71 -5.18 10.68 -9.31
C LEU A 71 -6.30 9.97 -8.56
N ILE A 72 -6.03 8.83 -7.90
CA ILE A 72 -7.00 8.18 -7.01
C ILE A 72 -7.40 9.11 -5.87
N GLY A 73 -6.43 9.78 -5.24
CA GLY A 73 -6.70 10.77 -4.20
C GLY A 73 -7.65 11.87 -4.67
N ILE A 74 -7.35 12.47 -5.82
CA ILE A 74 -8.19 13.51 -6.44
C ILE A 74 -9.56 12.96 -6.82
N GLY A 75 -9.65 11.76 -7.38
CA GLY A 75 -10.93 11.14 -7.73
C GLY A 75 -11.81 10.93 -6.51
N VAL A 76 -11.24 10.46 -5.40
CA VAL A 76 -11.99 10.23 -4.15
C VAL A 76 -12.43 11.55 -3.49
N THR A 77 -11.62 12.62 -3.56
CA THR A 77 -12.03 13.94 -3.06
C THR A 77 -13.19 14.50 -3.90
N LEU A 78 -13.10 14.44 -5.22
CA LEU A 78 -14.14 14.92 -6.14
C LEU A 78 -15.45 14.14 -5.96
N LEU A 79 -15.38 12.81 -5.90
CA LEU A 79 -16.57 11.97 -5.69
C LEU A 79 -17.30 12.35 -4.41
N GLN A 80 -16.58 12.61 -3.31
CA GLN A 80 -17.22 13.03 -2.07
C GLN A 80 -17.74 14.45 -2.08
N ALA A 81 -17.00 15.38 -2.68
CA ALA A 81 -17.47 16.75 -2.85
C ALA A 81 -18.79 16.80 -3.64
N ILE A 82 -18.91 15.95 -4.68
CA ILE A 82 -20.13 15.87 -5.51
C ILE A 82 -21.27 15.18 -4.77
N HIS A 83 -21.02 14.03 -4.14
CA HIS A 83 -22.08 13.18 -3.58
C HIS A 83 -22.60 13.68 -2.23
N ASN A 84 -21.69 14.10 -1.34
CA ASN A 84 -22.03 14.46 0.04
C ASN A 84 -22.10 15.97 0.26
N LYS A 85 -21.70 16.80 -0.71
CA LYS A 85 -21.56 18.27 -0.62
C LYS A 85 -20.62 18.78 0.47
N GLU A 86 -20.12 17.88 1.32
CA GLU A 86 -19.15 18.12 2.38
C GLU A 86 -18.08 17.03 2.37
N LEU A 87 -16.85 17.41 2.74
CA LEU A 87 -15.73 16.49 2.92
C LEU A 87 -15.86 15.78 4.27
N LEU A 88 -16.59 14.67 4.27
CA LEU A 88 -16.65 13.77 5.41
C LEU A 88 -15.33 13.01 5.54
N TYR A 89 -14.41 13.54 6.37
CA TYR A 89 -13.06 13.03 6.57
C TYR A 89 -12.99 11.52 6.85
N THR A 90 -13.93 10.99 7.64
CA THR A 90 -13.97 9.57 8.00
C THR A 90 -14.28 8.67 6.80
N THR A 91 -15.27 9.04 6.00
CA THR A 91 -15.63 8.33 4.76
C THR A 91 -14.55 8.49 3.70
N PHE A 92 -13.96 9.68 3.60
CA PHE A 92 -12.83 9.95 2.71
C PHE A 92 -11.66 9.06 3.00
N PHE A 93 -11.19 9.11 4.24
CA PHE A 93 -10.00 8.37 4.62
C PHE A 93 -10.23 6.88 4.43
N ARG A 94 -11.37 6.34 4.85
CA ARG A 94 -11.69 4.91 4.68
C ARG A 94 -11.73 4.48 3.21
N THR A 95 -12.30 5.30 2.33
CA THR A 95 -12.44 4.97 0.91
C THR A 95 -11.11 5.09 0.19
N PHE A 96 -10.41 6.20 0.40
CA PHE A 96 -9.09 6.45 -0.14
C PHE A 96 -8.09 5.38 0.31
N TRP A 97 -8.11 5.01 1.58
CA TRP A 97 -7.18 4.03 2.13
C TRP A 97 -7.39 2.63 1.55
N ARG A 98 -8.63 2.19 1.35
CA ARG A 98 -8.93 0.91 0.69
C ARG A 98 -8.50 0.88 -0.77
N LEU A 99 -8.73 1.97 -1.50
CA LEU A 99 -8.29 2.08 -2.88
C LEU A 99 -6.76 2.14 -2.97
N THR A 100 -6.12 2.82 -2.02
CA THR A 100 -4.66 2.88 -1.89
C THR A 100 -4.07 1.49 -1.65
N ASP A 101 -4.67 0.70 -0.77
CA ASP A 101 -4.23 -0.67 -0.51
C ASP A 101 -4.31 -1.52 -1.78
N LEU A 102 -5.47 -1.56 -2.43
CA LEU A 102 -5.66 -2.30 -3.68
C LEU A 102 -4.68 -1.84 -4.78
N TYR A 103 -4.49 -0.52 -4.89
CA TYR A 103 -3.60 0.09 -5.88
C TYR A 103 -2.14 -0.31 -5.66
N TRP A 104 -1.65 -0.26 -4.42
CA TRP A 104 -0.26 -0.60 -4.12
C TRP A 104 0.02 -2.10 -4.13
N VAL A 105 -0.98 -2.95 -3.85
CA VAL A 105 -0.88 -4.39 -4.11
C VAL A 105 -0.62 -4.63 -5.60
N ALA A 106 -1.44 -4.02 -6.48
CA ALA A 106 -1.26 -4.14 -7.92
C ALA A 106 0.05 -3.48 -8.40
N GLY A 107 0.35 -2.28 -7.92
CA GLY A 107 1.56 -1.54 -8.26
C GLY A 107 2.83 -2.29 -7.86
N PHE A 108 2.87 -2.85 -6.66
CA PHE A 108 3.96 -3.72 -6.22
C PHE A 108 4.07 -4.96 -7.11
N ALA A 109 2.97 -5.63 -7.46
CA ALA A 109 2.99 -6.78 -8.35
C ALA A 109 3.59 -6.44 -9.71
N VAL A 110 3.25 -5.28 -10.29
CA VAL A 110 3.84 -4.81 -11.56
C VAL A 110 5.32 -4.49 -11.40
N CYS A 111 5.74 -3.78 -10.34
CA CYS A 111 7.15 -3.53 -10.04
C CYS A 111 7.94 -4.84 -9.88
N PHE A 112 7.36 -5.80 -9.18
CA PHE A 112 7.98 -7.10 -8.95
C PHE A 112 8.15 -7.87 -10.25
N LEU A 113 7.09 -7.96 -11.07
CA LEU A 113 7.11 -8.62 -12.38
C LEU A 113 8.14 -8.00 -13.32
N LEU A 114 8.23 -6.67 -13.35
CA LEU A 114 9.19 -5.96 -14.20
C LEU A 114 10.64 -6.24 -13.80
N VAL A 115 10.92 -6.39 -12.50
CA VAL A 115 12.29 -6.64 -12.02
C VAL A 115 12.71 -8.10 -12.24
N ILE A 116 11.78 -9.04 -12.27
CA ILE A 116 12.10 -10.46 -12.51
C ILE A 116 12.10 -10.85 -13.99
N SER A 117 11.53 -10.04 -14.87
CA SER A 117 11.51 -10.23 -16.33
C SER A 117 12.81 -9.78 -16.98
#